data_AF-A0A3S1ZE46-F1
#
_entry.id   AF-A0A3S1ZE46-F1
#
_cell.length_a   1.000
_cell.length_b   1.000
_cell.length_c   1.000
_cell.angle_alpha   90.00
_cell.angle_beta   90.00
_cell.angle_gamma   90.00
#
_symmetry.space_group_name_H-M   'P 1'
#
loop_
_entity.id
_entity.type
_entity.pdbx_description
1 polymer ?
#
loop_
_entity_poly.entity_id
_entity_poly.type
_entity_poly.pdbx_seq_one_letter_code
_entity_poly.pdbx_strand_id
1 'polypeptide(L)'
;VTRRDNARTVIDGMTAANDLGLTTAVPARIEVLVDARLKPIKLGSQEIYFKYAAPSRLYWADRPGMRVVQALHWMQDMLTQDSERKRIETALRRLLSDPKHGQAIREDLRAGLSAVPIWMQEFLRQLLNTTAGPEGKP
;
A
#
# COMPACT_ATOMS: atom_id res chain seq x y z
N VAL A 1 -31.68 6.46 -7.82
CA VAL A 1 -30.21 6.58 -7.97
C VAL A 1 -29.63 6.32 -6.60
N THR A 2 -29.09 5.12 -6.36
CA THR A 2 -28.99 4.60 -4.98
C THR A 2 -27.68 3.83 -4.77
N ARG A 3 -26.82 4.34 -3.88
CA ARG A 3 -25.70 3.68 -3.17
C ARG A 3 -24.49 3.19 -3.98
N ARG A 4 -23.97 3.95 -4.95
CA ARG A 4 -22.63 3.67 -5.52
C ARG A 4 -21.47 4.39 -4.80
N ASP A 5 -21.77 5.38 -3.96
CA ASP A 5 -20.79 6.43 -3.66
C ASP A 5 -19.90 6.22 -2.42
N ASN A 6 -19.91 5.06 -1.76
CA ASN A 6 -19.13 4.86 -0.51
C ASN A 6 -18.57 3.44 -0.32
N ALA A 7 -18.41 2.65 -1.40
CA ALA A 7 -17.86 1.31 -1.25
C ALA A 7 -16.36 1.40 -0.89
N ARG A 8 -15.96 0.81 0.24
CA ARG A 8 -14.58 0.80 0.70
C ARG A 8 -13.78 -0.14 -0.17
N THR A 9 -12.72 0.36 -0.80
CA THR A 9 -11.90 -0.45 -1.72
C THR A 9 -10.44 -0.53 -1.30
N VAL A 10 -9.83 -1.70 -1.49
CA VAL A 10 -8.39 -1.94 -1.34
C VAL A 10 -7.88 -2.65 -2.58
N ILE A 11 -6.87 -2.09 -3.23
CA ILE A 11 -6.24 -2.69 -4.42
C ILE A 11 -5.35 -3.88 -4.05
N ASP A 12 -5.10 -4.79 -5.00
CA ASP A 12 -4.15 -5.88 -4.80
C ASP A 12 -2.69 -5.39 -4.67
N GLY A 13 -1.86 -6.23 -4.08
CA GLY A 13 -0.49 -5.88 -3.76
C GLY A 13 0.45 -5.72 -4.96
N MET A 14 0.20 -6.42 -6.07
CA MET A 14 1.02 -6.27 -7.28
C MET A 14 0.75 -4.93 -7.95
N THR A 15 -0.53 -4.57 -8.08
CA THR A 15 -0.96 -3.24 -8.55
C THR A 15 -0.42 -2.15 -7.64
N ALA A 16 -0.52 -2.32 -6.32
CA ALA A 16 0.04 -1.37 -5.36
C ALA A 16 1.57 -1.23 -5.48
N ALA A 17 2.30 -2.33 -5.65
CA ALA A 17 3.74 -2.29 -5.85
C ALA A 17 4.13 -1.59 -7.15
N ASN A 18 3.35 -1.78 -8.22
CA ASN A 18 3.57 -1.09 -9.49
C ASN A 18 3.29 0.41 -9.40
N ASP A 19 2.16 0.80 -8.78
CA ASP A 19 1.79 2.20 -8.50
C ASP A 19 2.90 2.94 -7.73
N LEU A 20 3.59 2.25 -6.82
CA LEU A 20 4.69 2.80 -6.03
C LEU A 20 6.05 2.76 -6.73
N GLY A 21 6.12 2.20 -7.95
CA GLY A 21 7.38 2.04 -8.70
C GLY A 21 8.32 0.97 -8.13
N LEU A 22 7.81 0.08 -7.26
CA LEU A 22 8.57 -1.01 -6.66
C LEU A 22 8.72 -2.19 -7.62
N THR A 23 7.83 -2.31 -8.60
CA THR A 23 7.91 -3.26 -9.70
C THR A 23 7.47 -2.62 -11.02
N THR A 24 7.99 -3.11 -12.14
CA THR A 24 7.54 -2.76 -13.50
C THR A 24 6.53 -3.75 -14.06
N ALA A 25 6.19 -4.79 -13.30
CA ALA A 25 5.24 -5.80 -13.72
C ALA A 25 3.81 -5.24 -13.69
N VAL A 26 3.13 -5.29 -14.83
CA VAL A 26 1.74 -4.84 -14.99
C VAL A 26 0.82 -6.05 -15.07
N PRO A 27 -0.20 -6.18 -14.19
CA PRO A 27 -1.09 -7.32 -14.23
C PRO A 27 -2.10 -7.19 -15.38
N ALA A 28 -2.41 -8.30 -16.05
CA ALA A 28 -3.52 -8.38 -16.99
C ALA A 28 -4.88 -8.25 -16.28
N ARG A 29 -4.93 -8.62 -14.99
CA ARG A 29 -6.10 -8.59 -14.14
C ARG A 29 -5.79 -7.93 -12.81
N ILE A 30 -6.51 -6.84 -12.51
CA ILE A 30 -6.41 -6.11 -11.24
C ILE A 30 -7.48 -6.65 -10.30
N GLU A 31 -7.11 -6.97 -9.06
CA GLU A 31 -8.09 -7.39 -8.04
C GLU A 31 -8.30 -6.30 -7.01
N VAL A 32 -9.56 -6.03 -6.68
CA VAL A 32 -9.94 -5.01 -5.69
C VAL A 32 -10.85 -5.65 -4.65
N LEU A 33 -10.42 -5.62 -3.39
CA LEU A 33 -11.26 -6.00 -2.26
C LEU A 33 -12.27 -4.89 -1.98
N VAL A 34 -13.53 -5.25 -1.79
CA VAL A 34 -14.62 -4.29 -1.58
C VAL A 34 -15.70 -4.82 -0.63
N ASP A 35 -16.39 -3.95 0.10
CA ASP A 35 -17.51 -4.31 1.00
C ASP A 35 -18.89 -4.33 0.30
N ALA A 36 -18.91 -4.12 -1.01
CA ALA A 36 -20.10 -4.08 -1.83
C ALA A 36 -20.00 -5.04 -3.02
N ARG A 37 -21.14 -5.45 -3.57
CA ARG A 37 -21.18 -6.22 -4.81
C ARG A 37 -21.08 -5.28 -6.01
N LEU A 38 -19.91 -5.27 -6.65
CA LEU A 38 -19.65 -4.51 -7.87
C LEU A 38 -19.42 -5.45 -9.06
N LYS A 39 -19.77 -4.99 -10.26
CA LYS A 39 -19.49 -5.72 -11.50
C LYS A 39 -18.05 -5.44 -11.95
N PRO A 40 -17.33 -6.42 -12.54
CA PRO A 40 -16.03 -6.18 -13.13
C PRO A 40 -16.07 -5.05 -14.17
N ILE A 41 -14.96 -4.32 -14.29
CA ILE A 41 -14.79 -3.21 -15.23
C ILE A 41 -13.64 -3.54 -16.18
N LYS A 42 -13.87 -3.40 -17.48
CA LYS A 42 -12.82 -3.55 -18.50
C LYS A 42 -12.21 -2.20 -18.86
N LEU A 43 -10.88 -2.15 -18.89
CA LEU A 43 -10.07 -1.00 -19.27
C LEU A 43 -9.09 -1.45 -20.37
N GLY A 44 -9.49 -1.31 -21.63
CA GLY A 44 -8.70 -1.82 -22.75
C GLY A 44 -8.50 -3.34 -22.63
N SER A 45 -7.23 -3.78 -22.55
CA SER A 45 -6.84 -5.18 -22.36
C SER A 45 -6.77 -5.62 -20.89
N GLN A 46 -6.99 -4.72 -19.93
CA GLN A 46 -7.00 -5.01 -18.50
C GLN A 46 -8.42 -5.12 -17.97
N GLU A 47 -8.60 -5.92 -16.92
CA GLU A 47 -9.89 -6.08 -16.26
C GLU A 47 -9.75 -5.94 -14.74
N ILE A 48 -10.60 -5.11 -14.14
CA ILE A 48 -10.71 -4.90 -12.70
C ILE A 48 -11.79 -5.83 -12.16
N TYR A 49 -11.39 -6.76 -11.29
CA TYR A 49 -12.29 -7.66 -10.59
C TYR A 49 -12.50 -7.22 -9.16
N PHE A 50 -13.77 -7.12 -8.78
CA PHE A 50 -14.15 -6.80 -7.41
C PHE A 50 -14.45 -8.08 -6.63
N LYS A 51 -13.71 -8.28 -5.54
CA LYS A 51 -13.89 -9.40 -4.62
C LYS A 51 -14.44 -8.90 -3.31
N TYR A 52 -15.54 -9.49 -2.86
CA TYR A 52 -16.12 -9.13 -1.57
C TYR A 52 -15.15 -9.45 -0.42
N ALA A 53 -15.00 -8.51 0.51
CA ALA A 53 -14.18 -8.67 1.71
C ALA A 53 -14.92 -8.19 2.96
N ALA A 54 -14.64 -8.85 4.09
CA ALA A 54 -15.15 -8.41 5.39
C ALA A 54 -14.52 -7.06 5.78
N PRO A 55 -15.22 -6.21 6.56
CA PRO A 55 -14.72 -4.89 6.96
C PRO A 55 -13.34 -4.90 7.62
N SER A 56 -13.01 -5.96 8.36
CA SER A 56 -11.69 -6.12 8.99
C SER A 56 -10.53 -6.16 7.99
N ARG A 57 -10.76 -6.67 6.77
CA ARG A 57 -9.76 -6.70 5.68
C ARG A 57 -9.69 -5.39 4.89
N LEU A 58 -10.62 -4.47 5.14
CA LEU A 58 -10.72 -3.16 4.48
C LEU A 58 -10.30 -2.02 5.39
N TYR A 59 -9.57 -2.31 6.48
CA TYR A 59 -9.06 -1.30 7.40
C TYR A 59 -8.24 -0.21 6.69
N TRP A 60 -7.48 -0.59 5.66
CA TRP A 60 -6.66 0.31 4.87
C TRP A 60 -7.40 0.99 3.71
N ALA A 61 -8.68 0.68 3.49
CA ALA A 61 -9.46 1.34 2.44
C ALA A 61 -9.48 2.86 2.66
N ASP A 62 -9.30 3.63 1.58
CA ASP A 62 -9.29 5.09 1.56
C ASP A 62 -8.22 5.75 2.45
N ARG A 63 -7.27 4.97 2.95
CA ARG A 63 -6.17 5.47 3.79
C ARG A 63 -4.91 5.74 2.98
N PRO A 64 -4.15 6.83 3.26
CA PRO A 64 -2.91 7.15 2.55
C PRO A 64 -1.88 5.99 2.51
N GLY A 65 -1.79 5.20 3.58
CA GLY A 65 -0.86 4.08 3.71
C GLY A 65 -1.27 2.81 2.96
N MET A 66 -2.48 2.76 2.37
CA MET A 66 -3.04 1.55 1.73
C MET A 66 -2.07 0.90 0.75
N ARG A 67 -1.53 1.67 -0.19
CA ARG A 67 -0.66 1.15 -1.25
C ARG A 67 0.62 0.56 -0.67
N VAL A 68 1.20 1.21 0.33
CA VAL A 68 2.43 0.71 0.98
C VAL A 68 2.17 -0.65 1.63
N VAL A 69 1.07 -0.78 2.37
CA VAL A 69 0.72 -2.04 3.05
C VAL A 69 0.43 -3.16 2.05
N GLN A 70 -0.35 -2.89 1.01
CA GLN A 70 -0.67 -3.88 -0.01
C GLN A 70 0.57 -4.31 -0.79
N ALA A 71 1.42 -3.36 -1.17
CA ALA A 71 2.67 -3.66 -1.86
C ALA A 71 3.59 -4.53 -0.99
N LEU A 72 3.74 -4.21 0.30
CA LEU A 72 4.54 -5.00 1.24
C LEU A 72 4.03 -6.43 1.38
N HIS A 73 2.71 -6.65 1.45
CA HIS A 73 2.13 -8.00 1.46
C HIS A 73 2.54 -8.83 0.24
N TRP A 74 2.59 -8.22 -0.95
CA TRP A 74 3.00 -8.90 -2.17
C TRP A 74 4.51 -9.16 -2.23
N MET A 75 5.31 -8.21 -1.74
CA MET A 75 6.78 -8.32 -1.76
C MET A 75 7.37 -9.07 -0.56
N GLN A 76 6.54 -9.68 0.30
CA GLN A 76 7.02 -10.31 1.54
C GLN A 76 8.17 -11.29 1.27
N ASP A 77 8.04 -12.13 0.23
CA ASP A 77 9.08 -13.09 -0.14
C ASP A 77 10.34 -12.41 -0.68
N MET A 78 10.21 -11.27 -1.38
CA MET A 78 11.35 -10.49 -1.88
C MET A 78 12.14 -9.83 -0.74
N LEU A 79 11.46 -9.45 0.34
CA LEU A 79 12.10 -8.84 1.52
C LEU A 79 13.04 -9.82 2.27
N THR A 80 12.99 -11.11 1.96
CA THR A 80 13.94 -12.11 2.48
C THR A 80 15.34 -11.98 1.89
N GLN A 81 15.46 -11.34 0.72
CA GLN A 81 16.73 -11.09 0.05
C GLN A 81 17.27 -9.71 0.43
N ASP A 82 18.47 -9.64 0.99
CA ASP A 82 19.04 -8.37 1.50
C ASP A 82 19.15 -7.27 0.43
N SER A 83 19.46 -7.63 -0.81
CA SER A 83 19.55 -6.67 -1.93
C SER A 83 18.19 -6.05 -2.25
N GLU A 84 17.16 -6.88 -2.38
CA GLU A 84 15.78 -6.43 -2.67
C GLU A 84 15.21 -5.65 -1.48
N ARG A 85 15.45 -6.12 -0.27
CA ARG A 85 15.05 -5.41 0.95
C ARG A 85 15.62 -3.99 0.98
N LYS A 86 16.92 -3.81 0.77
CA LYS A 86 17.55 -2.47 0.73
C LYS A 86 17.00 -1.59 -0.38
N ARG A 87 16.75 -2.17 -1.56
CA ARG A 87 16.13 -1.46 -2.69
C ARG A 87 14.73 -0.96 -2.33
N ILE A 88 13.89 -1.82 -1.78
CA ILE A 88 12.52 -1.49 -1.38
C ILE A 88 12.54 -0.45 -0.25
N GLU A 89 13.39 -0.60 0.76
CA GLU A 89 13.54 0.39 1.83
C GLU A 89 13.93 1.76 1.28
N THR A 90 14.89 1.82 0.35
CA THR A 90 15.33 3.08 -0.27
C THR A 90 14.20 3.76 -1.05
N ALA A 91 13.45 2.98 -1.85
CA ALA A 91 12.32 3.49 -2.61
C ALA A 91 11.20 4.01 -1.70
N LEU A 92 10.86 3.26 -0.65
CA LEU A 92 9.86 3.69 0.33
C LEU A 92 10.31 4.92 1.13
N ARG A 93 11.59 5.03 1.49
CA ARG A 93 12.13 6.25 2.13
C ARG A 93 11.92 7.47 1.25
N ARG A 94 12.20 7.37 -0.05
CA ARG A 94 11.97 8.45 -1.00
C ARG A 94 10.50 8.84 -1.07
N LEU A 95 9.58 7.86 -1.12
CA LEU A 95 8.14 8.09 -1.08
C LEU A 95 7.70 8.83 0.20
N LEU A 96 8.20 8.39 1.36
CA LEU A 96 7.82 8.97 2.65
C LEU A 96 8.40 10.36 2.89
N SER A 97 9.48 10.71 2.20
CA SER A 97 10.06 12.05 2.17
C SER A 97 9.39 12.99 1.17
N ASP A 98 8.43 12.54 0.37
CA ASP A 98 7.68 13.40 -0.55
C ASP A 98 6.94 14.50 0.23
N PRO A 99 7.11 15.79 -0.13
CA PRO A 99 6.54 16.89 0.63
C PRO A 99 5.01 17.01 0.51
N LYS A 100 4.40 16.41 -0.53
CA LYS A 100 2.96 16.49 -0.76
C LYS A 100 2.20 15.38 -0.04
N HIS A 101 2.69 14.15 -0.13
CA HIS A 101 1.97 12.97 0.35
C HIS A 101 2.72 12.20 1.44
N GLY A 102 4.04 12.35 1.53
CA GLY A 102 4.89 11.54 2.41
C GLY A 102 4.57 11.70 3.90
N GLN A 103 4.19 12.89 4.36
CA GLN A 103 3.77 13.10 5.74
C GLN A 103 2.48 12.33 6.07
N ALA A 104 1.44 12.47 5.24
CA ALA A 104 0.17 11.79 5.44
C ALA A 104 0.35 10.27 5.45
N ILE A 105 1.18 9.72 4.55
CA ILE A 105 1.48 8.28 4.53
C ILE A 105 2.21 7.85 5.81
N ARG A 106 3.21 8.61 6.29
CA ARG A 106 3.95 8.29 7.52
C ARG A 106 3.05 8.26 8.75
N GLU A 107 2.23 9.27 8.93
CA GLU A 107 1.30 9.37 10.06
C GLU A 107 0.27 8.23 10.03
N ASP A 108 -0.27 7.95 8.84
CA ASP A 108 -1.25 6.92 8.63
C ASP A 108 -0.69 5.50 8.89
N LEU A 109 0.54 5.23 8.44
CA LEU A 109 1.27 3.99 8.73
C LEU A 109 1.58 3.84 10.22
N ARG A 110 1.96 4.93 10.91
CA ARG A 110 2.19 4.91 12.37
C ARG A 110 0.90 4.60 13.13
N ALA A 111 -0.20 5.26 12.78
CA ALA A 111 -1.50 5.06 13.41
C ALA A 111 -2.07 3.66 13.15
N GLY A 112 -1.81 3.10 11.96
CA GLY A 112 -2.30 1.78 11.54
C GLY A 112 -1.38 0.60 11.81
N LEU A 113 -0.27 0.79 12.52
CA LEU A 113 0.76 -0.23 12.68
C LEU A 113 0.24 -1.52 13.34
N SER A 114 -0.70 -1.43 14.29
CA SER A 114 -1.30 -2.61 14.93
C SER A 114 -2.22 -3.42 14.02
N ALA A 115 -2.62 -2.87 12.86
CA ALA A 115 -3.51 -3.51 11.90
C ALA A 115 -2.78 -4.29 10.80
N VAL A 116 -1.45 -4.40 10.86
CA VAL A 116 -0.64 -5.22 9.95
C VAL A 116 0.04 -6.37 10.69
N PRO A 117 0.46 -7.45 10.00
CA PRO A 117 1.18 -8.57 10.62
C PRO A 117 2.48 -8.13 11.28
N ILE A 118 2.93 -8.89 12.29
CA ILE A 118 4.11 -8.56 13.12
C ILE A 118 5.36 -8.27 12.26
N TRP A 119 5.66 -9.10 11.27
CA TRP A 119 6.83 -8.90 10.39
C TRP A 119 6.81 -7.53 9.70
N MET A 120 5.62 -7.06 9.30
CA MET A 120 5.46 -5.77 8.64
C MET A 120 5.57 -4.63 9.63
N GLN A 121 5.13 -4.84 10.89
CA GLN A 121 5.33 -3.86 11.95
C GLN A 121 6.82 -3.61 12.20
N GLU A 122 7.61 -4.67 12.28
CA GLU A 122 9.07 -4.58 12.48
C GLU A 122 9.73 -3.81 11.33
N PHE A 123 9.38 -4.17 10.09
CA PHE A 123 9.88 -3.48 8.89
C PHE A 123 9.50 -1.99 8.87
N LEU A 124 8.21 -1.68 9.10
CA LEU A 124 7.72 -0.30 9.09
C LEU A 124 8.31 0.53 10.22
N ARG A 125 8.51 -0.02 11.43
CA ARG A 125 9.17 0.69 12.54
C ARG A 125 10.57 1.13 12.16
N GLN A 126 11.37 0.25 11.56
CA GLN A 126 12.73 0.59 11.11
C GLN A 126 12.72 1.69 10.04
N LEU A 127 11.79 1.61 9.09
CA LEU A 127 11.61 2.60 8.04
C LEU A 127 11.25 3.99 8.60
N LEU A 128 10.26 4.02 9.50
CA LEU A 128 9.67 5.24 10.07
C LEU A 128 10.54 5.90 11.15
N ASN A 129 11.38 5.13 11.85
CA ASN A 129 12.29 5.65 12.87
C ASN A 129 13.51 6.34 12.25
N THR A 130 14.07 5.80 11.17
CA THR A 130 15.24 6.37 10.49
C THR A 130 14.92 7.64 9.68
N THR A 131 13.64 7.94 9.41
CA THR A 131 13.26 9.20 8.72
C THR A 131 13.27 10.41 9.68
N ALA A 132 13.59 10.21 10.96
CA ALA A 132 13.96 11.27 11.88
C ALA A 132 15.49 11.49 11.83
N GLY A 133 15.97 12.13 10.76
CA GLY A 133 17.35 12.63 10.66
C GLY A 133 17.40 14.13 11.01
N PRO A 134 18.47 14.63 11.66
CA PRO A 134 18.52 15.95 12.29
C PRO A 134 18.95 17.02 11.28
N GLU A 135 18.09 17.97 10.91
CA GLU A 135 18.54 19.17 10.19
C GLU A 135 17.48 20.26 10.25
N GLY A 136 17.68 21.16 11.22
CA GLY A 136 16.77 22.25 11.52
C GLY A 136 17.36 23.13 12.60
N LYS A 137 18.55 23.69 12.34
CA LYS A 137 18.99 24.91 13.03
C LYS A 137 19.93 25.72 12.16
N PRO A 138 19.65 27.01 11.89
CA PRO A 138 20.69 27.96 11.51
C PRO A 138 21.64 28.22 12.69
#